data_AF-A0A851FPH4-F1
#
_entry.id   AF-A0A851FPH4-F1
#
_cell.length_a   1.000
_cell.length_b   1.000
_cell.length_c   1.000
_cell.angle_alpha   90.00
_cell.angle_beta   90.00
_cell.angle_gamma   90.00
#
_symmetry.space_group_name_H-M   'P 1'
#
loop_
_entity.id
_entity.type
_entity.pdbx_description
1 polymer ?
#
loop_
_entity_poly.entity_id
_entity_poly.type
_entity_poly.pdbx_seq_one_letter_code
_entity_poly.pdbx_strand_id
1 'polypeptide(L)'
;RPDLLHVSIDDLKVQIPKNPSSFLEEMSHSRFLECRYREARAFFQLYPDDASLDAVEFRKKAKSLLHLAALTLNNLGVQFWLSSGTCLGWFRQCNVIPHSKDVDLGIFIRDYKAEIIPAFQKAGLPLKHKFGKVEDSLELSFQGEDDVKLDIFFFYEEDDHIWNGGTQAKSGKKFKYLFPKFTLCWTEFVELKVHVPCETLQYVEANYGPDWKVPVKVWDWKSSPSNVQDNGVWPVDEWDDVIQIY
;
A
#
# COMPACT_ATOMS: atom_id res chain seq x y z
N ARG A 1 -0.26 -20.81 -7.50
CA ARG A 1 -1.14 -21.88 -8.03
C ARG A 1 -1.29 -22.91 -6.93
N PRO A 2 -2.49 -23.44 -6.66
CA PRO A 2 -2.67 -24.44 -5.62
C PRO A 2 -1.95 -25.74 -6.00
N ASP A 3 -1.32 -26.38 -5.01
CA ASP A 3 -0.75 -27.71 -5.17
C ASP A 3 -1.87 -28.75 -5.15
N LEU A 4 -1.98 -29.55 -6.21
CA LEU A 4 -3.06 -30.52 -6.39
C LEU A 4 -2.54 -31.95 -6.26
N LEU A 5 -3.30 -32.79 -5.56
CA LEU A 5 -3.16 -34.23 -5.51
C LEU A 5 -4.14 -34.87 -6.48
N HIS A 6 -3.72 -35.93 -7.15
CA HIS A 6 -4.61 -36.76 -7.95
C HIS A 6 -5.15 -37.90 -7.08
N VAL A 7 -6.47 -38.03 -6.99
CA VAL A 7 -7.14 -39.09 -6.22
C VAL A 7 -8.20 -39.77 -7.08
N SER A 8 -8.57 -41.00 -6.73
CA SER A 8 -9.65 -41.75 -7.36
C SER A 8 -10.79 -41.92 -6.37
N ILE A 9 -11.99 -41.47 -6.74
CA ILE A 9 -13.21 -41.59 -5.93
C ILE A 9 -14.25 -42.23 -6.84
N ASP A 10 -14.76 -43.41 -6.51
CA ASP A 10 -15.76 -44.14 -7.32
C ASP A 10 -15.38 -44.24 -8.81
N ASP A 11 -14.14 -44.70 -9.08
CA ASP A 11 -13.53 -44.78 -10.42
C ASP A 11 -13.36 -43.46 -11.18
N LEU A 12 -13.68 -42.32 -10.56
CA LEU A 12 -13.42 -40.99 -11.12
C LEU A 12 -12.07 -40.46 -10.64
N LYS A 13 -11.20 -40.13 -11.59
CA LYS A 13 -9.94 -39.42 -11.32
C LYS A 13 -10.23 -37.95 -11.13
N VAL A 14 -10.02 -37.44 -9.91
CA VAL A 14 -10.22 -36.04 -9.57
C VAL A 14 -8.93 -35.44 -9.00
N GLN A 15 -8.80 -34.12 -9.10
CA GLN A 15 -7.74 -33.36 -8.47
C GLN A 15 -8.29 -32.65 -7.24
N ILE A 16 -7.66 -32.84 -6.09
CA ILE A 16 -8.02 -32.16 -4.84
C ILE A 16 -6.84 -31.32 -4.34
N PRO A 17 -7.07 -30.21 -3.62
CA PRO A 17 -5.99 -29.47 -2.98
C PRO A 17 -5.20 -30.37 -2.02
N LYS A 18 -3.87 -30.26 -2.03
CA LYS A 18 -2.98 -31.01 -1.13
C LYS A 18 -3.30 -30.75 0.35
N ASN A 19 -3.76 -29.53 0.67
CA ASN A 19 -4.27 -29.15 1.97
C ASN A 19 -5.66 -28.51 1.81
N PRO A 20 -6.75 -29.30 1.92
CA PRO A 20 -8.11 -28.79 1.74
C PRO A 20 -8.47 -27.65 2.70
N SER A 21 -8.05 -27.72 3.97
CA SER A 21 -8.34 -26.69 4.96
C SER A 21 -7.69 -25.35 4.60
N SER A 22 -6.39 -25.36 4.29
CA SER A 22 -5.67 -24.15 3.84
C SER A 22 -6.25 -23.61 2.54
N PHE A 23 -6.65 -24.47 1.61
CA PHE A 23 -7.27 -24.04 0.36
C PHE A 23 -8.63 -23.35 0.59
N LEU A 24 -9.46 -23.88 1.50
CA LEU A 24 -10.76 -23.29 1.83
C LEU A 24 -10.59 -21.94 2.53
N GLU A 25 -9.59 -21.81 3.41
CA GLU A 25 -9.22 -20.55 4.04
C GLU A 25 -8.75 -19.52 2.99
N GLU A 26 -7.80 -19.90 2.11
CA GLU A 26 -7.36 -19.05 1.00
C GLU A 26 -8.52 -18.64 0.09
N MET A 27 -9.45 -19.55 -0.19
CA MET A 27 -10.63 -19.30 -1.02
C MET A 27 -11.55 -18.26 -0.39
N SER A 28 -11.72 -18.26 0.93
CA SER A 28 -12.52 -17.22 1.60
C SER A 28 -11.90 -15.81 1.48
N HIS A 29 -10.58 -15.74 1.22
CA HIS A 29 -9.82 -14.51 1.01
C HIS A 29 -9.35 -14.33 -0.45
N SER A 30 -9.93 -15.08 -1.41
CA SER A 30 -9.47 -15.08 -2.80
C SER A 30 -10.19 -14.06 -3.70
N ARG A 31 -11.00 -13.16 -3.13
CA ARG A 31 -11.74 -12.15 -3.91
C ARG A 31 -10.76 -11.32 -4.73
N PHE A 32 -10.99 -11.27 -6.03
CA PHE A 32 -10.16 -10.55 -6.99
C PHE A 32 -10.90 -9.33 -7.53
N LEU A 33 -10.23 -8.19 -7.56
CA LEU A 33 -10.69 -6.98 -8.21
C LEU A 33 -9.81 -6.72 -9.42
N GLU A 34 -10.42 -6.69 -10.60
CA GLU A 34 -9.74 -6.26 -11.81
C GLU A 34 -9.59 -4.74 -11.81
N CYS A 35 -8.52 -4.26 -12.45
CA CYS A 35 -8.42 -2.84 -12.70
C CYS A 35 -9.56 -2.34 -13.58
N ARG A 36 -9.98 -1.10 -13.35
CA ARG A 36 -11.10 -0.45 -14.05
C ARG A 36 -10.68 0.07 -15.43
N TYR A 37 -10.27 -0.83 -16.33
CA TYR A 37 -9.67 -0.49 -17.62
C TYR A 37 -10.55 0.40 -18.50
N ARG A 38 -11.87 0.23 -18.45
CA ARG A 38 -12.81 1.07 -19.21
C ARG A 38 -12.76 2.52 -18.71
N GLU A 39 -12.79 2.72 -17.40
CA GLU A 39 -12.77 4.04 -16.79
C GLU A 39 -11.38 4.67 -16.83
N ALA A 40 -10.31 3.88 -16.72
CA ALA A 40 -8.95 4.34 -16.96
C ALA A 40 -8.78 4.87 -18.39
N ARG A 41 -9.36 4.18 -19.39
CA ARG A 41 -9.36 4.67 -20.78
C ARG A 41 -10.11 5.99 -20.92
N ALA A 42 -11.27 6.14 -20.28
CA ALA A 42 -12.02 7.39 -20.28
C ALA A 42 -11.26 8.51 -19.55
N PHE A 43 -10.58 8.19 -18.45
CA PHE A 43 -9.70 9.11 -17.75
C PHE A 43 -8.58 9.63 -18.67
N PHE A 44 -7.89 8.75 -19.40
CA PHE A 44 -6.82 9.16 -20.32
C PHE A 44 -7.31 9.94 -21.56
N GLN A 45 -8.59 9.84 -21.91
CA GLN A 45 -9.18 10.71 -22.94
C GLN A 45 -9.32 12.16 -22.48
N LEU A 46 -9.55 12.38 -21.17
CA LEU A 46 -9.68 13.71 -20.57
C LEU A 46 -8.34 14.26 -20.07
N TYR A 47 -7.49 13.37 -19.55
CA TYR A 47 -6.19 13.68 -18.97
C TYR A 47 -5.13 12.81 -19.66
N PRO A 48 -4.58 13.26 -20.81
CA PRO A 48 -3.60 12.50 -21.57
C PRO A 48 -2.44 12.03 -20.69
N ASP A 49 -1.97 10.82 -20.95
CA ASP A 49 -0.89 10.23 -20.17
C ASP A 49 0.41 11.01 -20.33
N ASP A 50 1.17 11.14 -19.25
CA ASP A 50 2.50 11.73 -19.30
C ASP A 50 3.49 10.69 -19.82
N ALA A 51 3.92 10.87 -21.06
CA ALA A 51 4.89 10.02 -21.74
C ALA A 51 6.29 10.65 -21.79
N SER A 52 6.57 11.65 -20.96
CA SER A 52 7.92 12.20 -20.82
C SER A 52 8.92 11.12 -20.36
N LEU A 53 10.20 11.33 -20.66
CA LEU A 53 11.27 10.41 -20.24
C LEU A 53 11.29 10.23 -18.72
N ASP A 54 11.11 11.31 -17.98
CA ASP A 54 11.07 11.29 -16.51
C ASP A 54 9.90 10.45 -15.99
N ALA A 55 8.71 10.59 -16.60
CA ALA A 55 7.54 9.80 -16.24
C ALA A 55 7.74 8.31 -16.55
N VAL A 56 8.32 7.98 -17.71
CA VAL A 56 8.61 6.58 -18.08
C VAL A 56 9.64 5.96 -17.14
N GLU A 57 10.71 6.69 -16.83
CA GLU A 57 11.76 6.20 -15.94
C GLU A 57 11.26 6.07 -14.49
N PHE A 58 10.46 7.02 -14.00
CA PHE A 58 9.82 6.91 -12.70
C PHE A 58 8.93 5.67 -12.60
N ARG A 59 8.08 5.40 -13.60
CA ARG A 59 7.21 4.21 -13.60
C ARG A 59 8.00 2.91 -13.58
N LYS A 60 9.10 2.86 -14.34
CA LYS A 60 10.00 1.71 -14.36
C LYS A 60 10.61 1.46 -12.97
N LYS A 61 11.10 2.51 -12.31
CA LYS A 61 11.65 2.44 -10.95
C LYS A 61 10.60 2.06 -9.92
N ALA A 62 9.42 2.70 -9.96
CA ALA A 62 8.30 2.37 -9.08
C ALA A 62 7.85 0.91 -9.23
N LYS A 63 7.80 0.40 -10.47
CA LYS A 63 7.53 -1.02 -10.74
C LYS A 63 8.59 -1.92 -10.11
N SER A 64 9.87 -1.68 -10.36
CA SER A 64 10.97 -2.47 -9.76
C SER A 64 10.93 -2.44 -8.23
N LEU A 65 10.70 -1.26 -7.66
CA LEU A 65 10.60 -1.05 -6.21
C LEU A 65 9.42 -1.82 -5.60
N LEU A 66 8.25 -1.76 -6.23
CA LEU A 66 7.07 -2.51 -5.78
C LEU A 66 7.29 -4.03 -5.86
N HIS A 67 7.93 -4.53 -6.92
CA HIS A 67 8.28 -5.95 -7.05
C HIS A 67 9.23 -6.40 -5.93
N LEU A 68 10.26 -5.61 -5.64
CA LEU A 68 11.20 -5.88 -4.54
C LEU A 68 10.52 -5.85 -3.17
N ALA A 69 9.67 -4.86 -2.93
CA ALA A 69 8.92 -4.74 -1.69
C ALA A 69 7.98 -5.92 -1.47
N ALA A 70 7.25 -6.31 -2.52
CA ALA A 70 6.37 -7.46 -2.45
C ALA A 70 7.12 -8.77 -2.20
N LEU A 71 8.24 -9.01 -2.88
CA LEU A 71 9.08 -10.17 -2.62
C LEU A 71 9.55 -10.19 -1.15
N THR A 72 10.00 -9.05 -0.64
CA THR A 72 10.51 -8.91 0.73
C THR A 72 9.42 -9.19 1.77
N LEU A 73 8.25 -8.56 1.63
CA LEU A 73 7.13 -8.73 2.56
C LEU A 73 6.51 -10.13 2.47
N ASN A 74 6.41 -10.71 1.27
CA ASN A 74 5.92 -12.08 1.08
C ASN A 74 6.85 -13.11 1.73
N ASN A 75 8.17 -12.94 1.63
CA ASN A 75 9.14 -13.81 2.31
C ASN A 75 9.05 -13.73 3.83
N LEU A 76 8.61 -12.59 4.37
CA LEU A 76 8.32 -12.43 5.79
C LEU A 76 6.93 -12.93 6.17
N GLY A 77 6.07 -13.28 5.20
CA GLY A 77 4.66 -13.60 5.45
C GLY A 77 3.92 -12.43 6.11
N VAL A 78 4.15 -11.20 5.61
CA VAL A 78 3.46 -9.99 6.04
C VAL A 78 2.45 -9.60 4.96
N GLN A 79 1.17 -9.54 5.32
CA GLN A 79 0.13 -9.08 4.39
C GLN A 79 0.21 -7.55 4.24
N PHE A 80 0.18 -7.10 3.00
CA PHE A 80 0.24 -5.68 2.65
C PHE A 80 -0.67 -5.39 1.45
N TRP A 81 -1.01 -4.11 1.26
CA TRP A 81 -1.80 -3.64 0.12
C TRP A 81 -1.20 -2.36 -0.49
N LEU A 82 -1.62 -2.03 -1.71
CA LEU A 82 -1.31 -0.74 -2.32
C LEU A 82 -2.05 0.35 -1.54
N SER A 83 -1.33 1.36 -1.05
CA SER A 83 -1.91 2.46 -0.29
C SER A 83 -1.82 3.79 -1.06
N SER A 84 -2.42 4.84 -0.51
CA SER A 84 -2.29 6.24 -0.96
C SER A 84 -2.21 6.42 -2.48
N GLY A 85 -1.17 7.07 -2.99
CA GLY A 85 -1.05 7.43 -4.41
C GLY A 85 -0.91 6.21 -5.31
N THR A 86 -0.34 5.13 -4.77
CA THR A 86 -0.18 3.86 -5.48
C THR A 86 -1.54 3.17 -5.69
N CYS A 87 -2.39 3.14 -4.66
CA CYS A 87 -3.77 2.65 -4.75
C CYS A 87 -4.61 3.50 -5.70
N LEU A 88 -4.50 4.83 -5.63
CA LEU A 88 -5.20 5.75 -6.52
C LEU A 88 -4.78 5.54 -7.98
N GLY A 89 -3.48 5.36 -8.24
CA GLY A 89 -2.95 5.08 -9.57
C GLY A 89 -3.55 3.82 -10.18
N TRP A 90 -3.55 2.73 -9.40
CA TRP A 90 -4.25 1.50 -9.78
C TRP A 90 -5.74 1.76 -10.06
N PHE A 91 -6.49 2.31 -9.10
CA PHE A 91 -7.95 2.41 -9.19
C PHE A 91 -8.46 3.40 -10.25
N ARG A 92 -7.73 4.50 -10.47
CA ARG A 92 -8.13 5.59 -11.38
C ARG A 92 -7.67 5.36 -12.81
N GLN A 93 -6.43 4.91 -12.99
CA GLN A 93 -5.74 4.96 -14.28
C GLN A 93 -5.00 3.66 -14.64
N CYS A 94 -5.16 2.59 -13.86
CA CYS A 94 -4.52 1.29 -14.09
C CYS A 94 -3.00 1.37 -14.30
N ASN A 95 -2.36 2.38 -13.72
CA ASN A 95 -0.93 2.64 -13.88
C ASN A 95 -0.41 3.48 -12.72
N VAL A 96 0.91 3.53 -12.54
CA VAL A 96 1.55 4.42 -11.57
C VAL A 96 1.34 5.88 -11.98
N ILE A 97 0.98 6.72 -10.99
CA ILE A 97 0.84 8.17 -11.18
C ILE A 97 2.25 8.74 -11.39
N PRO A 98 2.56 9.33 -12.54
CA PRO A 98 3.95 9.63 -12.95
C PRO A 98 4.67 10.67 -12.08
N HIS A 99 3.93 11.41 -11.25
CA HIS A 99 4.45 12.49 -10.41
C HIS A 99 4.29 12.23 -8.90
N SER A 100 3.95 11.02 -8.44
CA SER A 100 3.86 10.71 -6.99
C SER A 100 5.22 10.75 -6.29
N LYS A 101 6.31 10.44 -6.99
CA LYS A 101 7.70 10.35 -6.49
C LYS A 101 7.97 9.20 -5.52
N ASP A 102 6.94 8.49 -5.07
CA ASP A 102 7.01 7.37 -4.13
C ASP A 102 6.10 6.20 -4.56
N VAL A 103 6.34 5.07 -3.90
CA VAL A 103 5.48 3.88 -3.85
C VAL A 103 4.97 3.75 -2.42
N ASP A 104 3.66 3.66 -2.25
CA ASP A 104 2.99 3.63 -0.95
C ASP A 104 2.38 2.24 -0.70
N LEU A 105 2.73 1.64 0.43
CA LEU A 105 2.13 0.40 0.92
C LEU A 105 1.46 0.62 2.26
N GLY A 106 0.40 -0.16 2.50
CA GLY A 106 -0.26 -0.26 3.79
C GLY A 106 -0.03 -1.62 4.42
N ILE A 107 0.16 -1.65 5.73
CA ILE A 107 0.24 -2.87 6.54
C ILE A 107 -0.63 -2.66 7.79
N PHE A 108 -1.42 -3.66 8.19
CA PHE A 108 -2.11 -3.59 9.46
C PHE A 108 -1.09 -3.71 10.58
N ILE A 109 -1.22 -2.90 11.63
CA ILE A 109 -0.24 -2.87 12.71
C ILE A 109 -0.12 -4.20 13.46
N ARG A 110 -1.21 -4.98 13.52
CA ARG A 110 -1.23 -6.35 14.06
C ARG A 110 -0.29 -7.32 13.31
N ASP A 111 0.03 -7.00 12.05
CA ASP A 111 0.91 -7.79 11.19
C ASP A 111 2.35 -7.25 11.15
N TYR A 112 2.65 -6.22 11.97
CA TYR A 112 4.01 -5.70 12.11
C TYR A 112 4.98 -6.77 12.61
N LYS A 113 6.15 -6.79 11.98
CA LYS A 113 7.28 -7.65 12.34
C LYS A 113 8.54 -6.80 12.44
N ALA A 114 9.31 -6.96 13.52
CA ALA A 114 10.57 -6.23 13.71
C ALA A 114 11.58 -6.51 12.59
N GLU A 115 11.45 -7.67 11.93
CA GLU A 115 12.25 -8.13 10.80
C GLU A 115 12.04 -7.32 9.51
N ILE A 116 10.97 -6.51 9.40
CA ILE A 116 10.69 -5.72 8.19
C ILE A 116 11.89 -4.83 7.85
N ILE A 117 12.39 -4.05 8.81
CA ILE A 117 13.52 -3.14 8.59
C ILE A 117 14.79 -3.87 8.11
N PRO A 118 15.33 -4.87 8.84
CA PRO A 118 16.54 -5.56 8.40
C PRO A 118 16.32 -6.36 7.11
N ALA A 119 15.12 -6.85 6.81
CA ALA A 119 14.83 -7.53 5.55
C ALA A 119 14.93 -6.57 4.35
N PHE A 120 14.36 -5.37 4.46
CA PHE A 120 14.48 -4.34 3.43
C PHE A 120 15.93 -3.85 3.27
N GLN A 121 16.65 -3.60 4.37
CA GLN A 121 18.06 -3.24 4.32
C GLN A 121 18.90 -4.33 3.62
N LYS A 122 18.66 -5.60 3.93
CA LYS A 122 19.31 -6.74 3.27
C LYS A 122 18.94 -6.86 1.79
N ALA A 123 17.72 -6.45 1.42
CA ALA A 123 17.25 -6.41 0.04
C ALA A 123 17.81 -5.22 -0.76
N GLY A 124 18.66 -4.38 -0.15
CA GLY A 124 19.28 -3.23 -0.80
C GLY A 124 18.49 -1.92 -0.68
N LEU A 125 17.47 -1.88 0.20
CA LEU A 125 16.65 -0.70 0.49
C LEU A 125 16.98 -0.19 1.89
N PRO A 126 17.93 0.75 2.05
CA PRO A 126 18.25 1.30 3.36
C PRO A 126 17.06 2.06 3.94
N LEU A 127 16.88 1.95 5.26
CA LEU A 127 15.91 2.74 6.01
C LEU A 127 16.29 4.22 5.87
N LYS A 128 15.32 5.06 5.52
CA LYS A 128 15.46 6.51 5.38
C LYS A 128 14.79 7.22 6.54
N HIS A 129 13.56 6.82 6.88
CA HIS A 129 12.83 7.35 8.01
C HIS A 129 12.16 6.24 8.81
N LYS A 130 12.11 6.41 10.12
CA LYS A 130 11.19 5.70 11.01
C LYS A 130 10.52 6.72 11.90
N PHE A 131 9.21 6.87 11.74
CA PHE A 131 8.41 7.77 12.55
C PHE A 131 7.40 7.01 13.40
N GLY A 132 7.08 7.55 14.58
CA GLY A 132 6.09 6.99 15.50
C GLY A 132 6.55 5.71 16.24
N LYS A 133 5.57 5.08 16.92
CA LYS A 133 5.73 3.85 17.70
C LYS A 133 4.79 2.78 17.15
N VAL A 134 5.03 1.51 17.48
CA VAL A 134 4.17 0.39 17.06
C VAL A 134 2.72 0.60 17.52
N GLU A 135 2.53 1.22 18.67
CA GLU A 135 1.22 1.53 19.23
C GLU A 135 0.61 2.84 18.71
N ASP A 136 1.37 3.66 17.97
CA ASP A 136 0.92 5.00 17.58
C ASP A 136 1.70 5.58 16.39
N SER A 137 0.99 5.73 15.27
CA SER A 137 1.44 6.50 14.10
C SER A 137 2.77 6.01 13.46
N LEU A 138 3.07 4.70 13.54
CA LEU A 138 4.21 4.10 12.86
C LEU A 138 4.21 4.33 11.33
N GLU A 139 5.35 4.78 10.82
CA GLU A 139 5.66 4.91 9.40
C GLU A 139 7.11 4.50 9.16
N LEU A 140 7.37 3.74 8.09
CA LEU A 140 8.71 3.37 7.65
C LEU A 140 8.91 3.82 6.19
N SER A 141 9.93 4.65 5.95
CA SER A 141 10.36 5.03 4.61
C SER A 141 11.68 4.36 4.28
N PHE A 142 11.80 3.76 3.10
CA PHE A 142 13.03 3.20 2.57
C PHE A 142 13.47 3.92 1.30
N GLN A 143 14.78 4.07 1.14
CA GLN A 143 15.37 4.73 -0.03
C GLN A 143 15.55 3.73 -1.17
N GLY A 144 14.84 3.93 -2.29
CA GLY A 144 15.07 3.24 -3.55
C GLY A 144 16.07 3.96 -4.46
N GLU A 145 16.14 3.55 -5.72
CA GLU A 145 16.99 4.17 -6.73
C GLU A 145 16.54 5.60 -7.07
N ASP A 146 17.51 6.51 -7.32
CA ASP A 146 17.30 7.90 -7.77
C ASP A 146 16.18 8.64 -7.02
N ASP A 147 16.25 8.62 -5.68
CA ASP A 147 15.32 9.28 -4.77
C ASP A 147 13.87 8.78 -4.75
N VAL A 148 13.53 7.71 -5.48
CA VAL A 148 12.20 7.08 -5.38
C VAL A 148 12.08 6.36 -4.03
N LYS A 149 11.13 6.80 -3.21
CA LYS A 149 10.91 6.22 -1.87
C LYS A 149 9.89 5.09 -1.89
N LEU A 150 10.08 4.12 -1.01
CA LEU A 150 9.03 3.21 -0.57
C LEU A 150 8.56 3.69 0.79
N ASP A 151 7.30 4.11 0.89
CA ASP A 151 6.67 4.50 2.15
C ASP A 151 5.69 3.40 2.59
N ILE A 152 5.86 2.91 3.83
CA ILE A 152 5.00 1.91 4.45
C ILE A 152 4.29 2.57 5.62
N PHE A 153 2.97 2.73 5.47
CA PHE A 153 2.09 3.25 6.50
C PHE A 153 1.45 2.10 7.27
N PHE A 154 1.44 2.20 8.60
CA PHE A 154 0.77 1.21 9.44
C PHE A 154 -0.64 1.66 9.81
N PHE A 155 -1.59 0.75 9.69
CA PHE A 155 -3.01 1.00 9.91
C PHE A 155 -3.50 0.30 11.18
N TYR A 156 -4.27 1.05 11.95
CA TYR A 156 -4.81 0.69 13.25
C TYR A 156 -6.33 0.57 13.10
N GLU A 157 -6.86 -0.52 13.64
CA GLU A 157 -8.28 -0.82 13.53
C GLU A 157 -8.99 -0.45 14.84
N GLU A 158 -10.02 0.38 14.74
CA GLU A 158 -10.91 0.81 15.84
C GLU A 158 -12.31 0.21 15.60
N ASP A 159 -13.29 0.42 16.49
CA ASP A 159 -14.61 -0.21 16.33
C ASP A 159 -15.33 0.16 15.02
N ASP A 160 -15.31 1.43 14.62
CA ASP A 160 -16.08 1.98 13.50
C ASP A 160 -15.23 2.42 12.30
N HIS A 161 -13.90 2.51 12.47
CA HIS A 161 -13.00 3.00 11.44
C HIS A 161 -11.63 2.31 11.46
N ILE A 162 -10.83 2.61 10.44
CA ILE A 162 -9.41 2.29 10.37
C ILE A 162 -8.67 3.61 10.25
N TRP A 163 -7.45 3.71 10.78
CA TRP A 163 -6.64 4.91 10.61
C TRP A 163 -5.16 4.60 10.42
N ASN A 164 -4.44 5.49 9.74
CA ASN A 164 -2.97 5.54 9.79
C ASN A 164 -2.51 6.91 10.30
N GLY A 165 -1.28 6.97 10.82
CA GLY A 165 -0.69 8.20 11.33
C GLY A 165 0.26 8.85 10.33
N GLY A 166 0.63 10.10 10.62
CA GLY A 166 1.73 10.80 9.97
C GLY A 166 2.43 11.73 10.97
N THR A 167 3.75 11.91 10.82
CA THR A 167 4.56 12.74 11.74
C THR A 167 5.31 13.82 10.97
N GLN A 168 5.16 15.08 11.38
CA GLN A 168 5.97 16.19 10.86
C GLN A 168 7.26 16.31 11.66
N ALA A 169 8.36 15.79 11.12
CA ALA A 169 9.66 15.72 11.79
C ALA A 169 10.14 17.05 12.40
N LYS A 170 9.94 18.19 11.73
CA LYS A 170 10.44 19.50 12.19
C LYS A 170 9.70 20.05 13.42
N SER A 171 8.47 19.62 13.67
CA SER A 171 7.60 20.18 14.72
C SER A 171 7.11 19.15 15.72
N GLY A 172 7.31 17.87 15.46
CA GLY A 172 6.72 16.76 16.21
C GLY A 172 5.21 16.65 16.04
N LYS A 173 4.56 17.47 15.19
CA LYS A 173 3.11 17.39 14.98
C LYS A 173 2.71 16.05 14.39
N LYS A 174 1.63 15.49 14.92
CA LYS A 174 1.02 14.25 14.47
C LYS A 174 -0.26 14.51 13.70
N PHE A 175 -0.53 13.64 12.74
CA PHE A 175 -1.74 13.62 11.94
C PHE A 175 -2.35 12.23 11.95
N LYS A 176 -3.67 12.16 11.80
CA LYS A 176 -4.46 10.92 11.72
C LYS A 176 -5.31 10.97 10.46
N TYR A 177 -5.27 9.91 9.66
CA TYR A 177 -6.08 9.75 8.45
C TYR A 177 -7.16 8.71 8.72
N LEU A 178 -8.43 9.11 8.67
CA LEU A 178 -9.54 8.19 8.97
C LEU A 178 -10.10 7.53 7.70
N PHE A 179 -10.31 6.24 7.75
CA PHE A 179 -10.89 5.45 6.67
C PHE A 179 -12.09 4.67 7.19
N PRO A 180 -13.16 4.53 6.39
CA PRO A 180 -14.17 3.51 6.63
C PRO A 180 -13.52 2.12 6.73
N LYS A 181 -14.19 1.19 7.41
CA LYS A 181 -13.78 -0.22 7.43
C LYS A 181 -13.62 -0.75 6.00
N PHE A 182 -12.54 -1.48 5.78
CA PHE A 182 -12.29 -2.20 4.54
C PHE A 182 -11.69 -3.57 4.81
N THR A 183 -11.92 -4.48 3.87
CA THR A 183 -11.25 -5.78 3.78
C THR A 183 -10.23 -5.76 2.65
N LEU A 184 -9.42 -6.81 2.51
CA LEU A 184 -8.39 -6.89 1.47
C LEU A 184 -8.79 -7.85 0.35
N CYS A 185 -8.64 -7.37 -0.89
CA CYS A 185 -8.90 -8.12 -2.12
C CYS A 185 -7.61 -8.23 -2.91
N TRP A 186 -7.43 -9.34 -3.63
CA TRP A 186 -6.36 -9.48 -4.60
C TRP A 186 -6.62 -8.60 -5.83
N THR A 187 -5.55 -8.09 -6.44
CA THR A 187 -5.56 -7.48 -7.77
C THR A 187 -4.28 -7.86 -8.50
N GLU A 188 -4.23 -7.56 -9.79
CA GLU A 188 -2.98 -7.42 -10.54
C GLU A 188 -2.67 -5.93 -10.74
N PHE A 189 -1.42 -5.54 -10.49
CA PHE A 189 -0.92 -4.20 -10.80
C PHE A 189 0.53 -4.30 -11.22
N VAL A 190 0.89 -3.69 -12.36
CA VAL A 190 2.24 -3.72 -12.94
C VAL A 190 2.85 -5.14 -12.96
N GLU A 191 2.06 -6.13 -13.42
CA GLU A 191 2.41 -7.57 -13.53
C GLU A 191 2.66 -8.27 -12.18
N LEU A 192 2.19 -7.69 -11.08
CA LEU A 192 2.34 -8.22 -9.74
C LEU A 192 0.98 -8.50 -9.11
N LYS A 193 0.84 -9.66 -8.47
CA LYS A 193 -0.33 -9.99 -7.65
C LYS A 193 -0.14 -9.38 -6.26
N VAL A 194 -1.01 -8.44 -5.89
CA VAL A 194 -0.95 -7.68 -4.63
C VAL A 194 -2.35 -7.49 -4.05
N HIS A 195 -2.46 -7.02 -2.80
CA HIS A 195 -3.76 -6.63 -2.25
C HIS A 195 -4.08 -5.15 -2.48
N VAL A 196 -5.37 -4.85 -2.39
CA VAL A 196 -5.99 -3.53 -2.36
C VAL A 196 -7.18 -3.57 -1.38
N PRO A 197 -7.64 -2.43 -0.86
CA PRO A 197 -8.90 -2.37 -0.12
C PRO A 197 -10.04 -2.84 -1.04
N CYS A 198 -10.85 -3.81 -0.60
CA CYS A 198 -12.01 -4.29 -1.36
C CYS A 198 -13.03 -3.17 -1.58
N GLU A 199 -13.23 -2.34 -0.55
CA GLU A 199 -14.02 -1.12 -0.53
C GLU A 199 -13.22 0.04 -1.14
N THR A 200 -12.62 -0.17 -2.31
CA THR A 200 -11.63 0.74 -2.91
C THR A 200 -12.19 2.15 -3.09
N LEU A 201 -13.43 2.28 -3.56
CA LEU A 201 -14.03 3.59 -3.79
C LEU A 201 -14.14 4.37 -2.48
N GLN A 202 -14.65 3.76 -1.42
CA GLN A 202 -14.75 4.40 -0.10
C GLN A 202 -13.37 4.77 0.45
N TYR A 203 -12.38 3.89 0.29
CA TYR A 203 -11.00 4.15 0.69
C TYR A 203 -10.40 5.37 -0.04
N VAL A 204 -10.55 5.40 -1.37
CA VAL A 204 -10.03 6.49 -2.21
C VAL A 204 -10.78 7.80 -1.96
N GLU A 205 -12.10 7.77 -1.86
CA GLU A 205 -12.91 8.96 -1.58
C GLU A 205 -12.65 9.54 -0.19
N ALA A 206 -12.39 8.69 0.82
CA ALA A 206 -11.99 9.17 2.14
C ALA A 206 -10.68 9.97 2.04
N ASN A 207 -9.69 9.46 1.30
CA ASN A 207 -8.38 10.10 1.24
C ASN A 207 -8.33 11.32 0.31
N TYR A 208 -8.95 11.22 -0.86
CA TYR A 208 -8.83 12.22 -1.94
C TYR A 208 -10.07 13.09 -2.15
N GLY A 209 -11.15 12.83 -1.41
CA GLY A 209 -12.41 13.56 -1.53
C GLY A 209 -13.25 13.15 -2.74
N PRO A 210 -14.41 13.79 -2.96
CA PRO A 210 -15.35 13.43 -4.02
C PRO A 210 -14.79 13.64 -5.43
N ASP A 211 -13.80 14.53 -5.57
CA ASP A 211 -13.15 14.88 -6.84
C ASP A 211 -11.88 14.07 -7.12
N TRP A 212 -11.68 12.93 -6.47
CA TRP A 212 -10.50 12.05 -6.60
C TRP A 212 -10.12 11.66 -8.05
N LYS A 213 -11.10 11.70 -8.96
CA LYS A 213 -10.91 11.46 -10.40
C LYS A 213 -10.12 12.57 -11.09
N VAL A 214 -10.13 13.78 -10.56
CA VAL A 214 -9.43 14.94 -11.12
C VAL A 214 -7.97 14.89 -10.67
N PRO A 215 -6.99 14.93 -11.60
CA PRO A 215 -5.58 14.94 -11.23
C PRO A 215 -5.20 16.20 -10.45
N VAL A 216 -4.54 16.00 -9.31
CA VAL A 216 -3.97 17.08 -8.49
C VAL A 216 -2.45 16.90 -8.47
N LYS A 217 -1.71 17.89 -8.98
CA LYS A 217 -0.23 17.84 -9.06
C LYS A 217 0.47 18.48 -7.86
N VAL A 218 -0.24 19.30 -7.10
CA VAL A 218 0.27 19.94 -5.88
C VAL A 218 -0.46 19.32 -4.70
N TRP A 219 0.25 18.51 -3.93
CA TRP A 219 -0.31 17.76 -2.82
C TRP A 219 0.49 18.04 -1.55
N ASP A 220 -0.20 18.47 -0.50
CA ASP A 220 0.36 18.61 0.84
C ASP A 220 -0.27 17.56 1.75
N TRP A 221 0.50 16.53 2.10
CA TRP A 221 0.02 15.34 2.82
C TRP A 221 -0.69 15.65 4.14
N LYS A 222 -0.42 16.79 4.78
CA LYS A 222 -1.04 17.22 6.05
C LYS A 222 -2.28 18.11 5.89
N SER A 223 -2.65 18.52 4.67
CA SER A 223 -3.76 19.47 4.45
C SER A 223 -4.62 19.17 3.23
N SER A 224 -4.10 18.49 2.21
CA SER A 224 -4.83 18.09 1.01
C SER A 224 -5.74 16.88 1.19
N PRO A 225 -5.36 15.83 1.97
CA PRO A 225 -6.25 14.69 2.16
C PRO A 225 -7.54 15.08 2.86
N SER A 226 -8.68 14.60 2.35
CA SER A 226 -10.00 14.96 2.89
C SER A 226 -10.28 14.35 4.28
N ASN A 227 -9.53 13.32 4.65
CA ASN A 227 -9.65 12.58 5.91
C ASN A 227 -8.57 12.89 6.95
N VAL A 228 -7.71 13.87 6.71
CA VAL A 228 -6.63 14.21 7.67
C VAL A 228 -7.17 15.01 8.85
N GLN A 229 -6.71 14.67 10.05
CA GLN A 229 -7.01 15.37 11.29
C GLN A 229 -5.73 15.60 12.08
N ASP A 230 -5.67 16.70 12.84
CA ASP A 230 -4.62 16.91 13.83
C ASP A 230 -4.71 15.82 14.93
N ASN A 231 -3.57 15.23 15.30
CA ASN A 231 -3.51 14.13 16.28
C ASN A 231 -2.53 14.44 17.44
N GLY A 232 -2.37 15.73 17.76
CA GLY A 232 -1.47 16.21 18.81
C GLY A 232 -0.02 16.39 18.35
N VAL A 233 0.90 16.32 19.32
CA VAL A 233 2.35 16.54 19.12
C VAL A 233 3.09 15.52 19.97
N TRP A 234 4.18 14.96 19.44
CA TRP A 234 5.08 14.11 20.23
C TRP A 234 5.75 14.90 21.36
N PRO A 235 5.81 14.37 22.59
CA PRO A 235 6.61 14.96 23.67
C PRO A 235 8.07 15.12 23.23
N VAL A 236 8.68 16.26 23.54
CA VAL A 236 10.04 16.62 23.06
C VAL A 236 11.10 15.62 23.51
N ASP A 237 10.94 15.06 24.71
CA ASP A 237 11.79 14.03 25.29
C ASP A 237 11.72 12.68 24.58
N GLU A 238 10.72 12.46 23.71
CA GLU A 238 10.59 11.24 22.90
C GLU A 238 11.10 11.40 21.46
N TRP A 239 11.50 12.60 21.03
CA TRP A 239 11.78 12.88 19.61
C TRP A 239 12.88 12.00 19.02
N ASP A 240 13.92 11.68 19.78
CA ASP A 240 15.01 10.82 19.32
C ASP A 240 14.54 9.38 19.00
N ASP A 241 13.45 8.93 19.64
CA ASP A 241 12.89 7.60 19.44
C ASP A 241 11.81 7.56 18.35
N VAL A 242 10.98 8.60 18.27
CA VAL A 242 9.79 8.65 17.38
C VAL A 242 10.03 9.44 16.09
N ILE A 243 11.16 10.11 15.94
CA ILE A 243 11.52 10.89 14.75
C ILE A 243 12.95 10.52 14.32
N GLN A 244 13.10 9.36 13.69
CA GLN A 244 14.41 8.86 13.25
C GLN A 244 14.60 9.10 11.75
N ILE A 245 15.66 9.83 11.39
CA ILE A 245 16.06 10.14 10.01
C ILE A 245 17.50 9.64 9.83
N TYR A 246 17.73 8.88 8.75
CA TYR A 246 18.99 8.20 8.46
C TYR A 246 19.65 8.73 7.18
#